data_AF-A0A817H0K1-F1
#
_entry.id   AF-A0A817H0K1-F1
#
_cell.length_a   1.000
_cell.length_b   1.000
_cell.length_c   1.000
_cell.angle_alpha   90.00
_cell.angle_beta   90.00
_cell.angle_gamma   90.00
#
_symmetry.space_group_name_H-M   'P 1'
#
loop_
_entity.id
_entity.type
_entity.pdbx_description
1 polymer ?
#
loop_
_entity_poly.entity_id
_entity_poly.type
_entity_poly.pdbx_seq_one_letter_code
_entity_poly.pdbx_strand_id
1 'polypeptide(L)'
;MEASSLQSKNISTTQASTSNLTTSSTRSSLPSQQKITKKRKTTPKIVASDRRDINVRSQIGGHLCGIRHAGLVKLMGIMNLPSPIQDERYSKWDRDLLIIVKSFTGRSMKKAVEETVAAENGTELMVSGDGFWQTRGFQSRHGAAALFSCNTTPKVLDIETCSKTCALSIKKSNPAKYDNIIRSHRCEKSSGTMESAAILTMFKRSASKYGVYYTNKRMKRGLETIKREHGRKKLSGGKTIGGTSRLSVHNILRLQMTFASTIRKFKHDLDLLFNGSWAIFWHKYSTNDDPRHDYCSIDWCGYLKSVRDKTPYDHTSHALPRPVLDAIKPVFNNLCSRERKEIKKIEDLNHFSKRMKRGLETIKREHGRKKLSDGKTIGGKNRLSVHNILRLQMTFASTIRKFKHDLDLLFKGSWAIFWHKYSTNDDPRHDYCSIDWCGYLKSVRDKTPYDHTSHALPRPVLDAIKPVFNNLCSRESLTRVMDASTNGICCYSYYVQTISFKIWSLLY
;
A
#
# COMPACT_ATOMS: atom_id res chain seq x y z
N MET A 1 -19.64 -41.66 27.58
CA MET A 1 -18.58 -42.66 27.33
C MET A 1 -17.37 -41.93 26.78
N GLU A 2 -16.35 -41.87 27.63
CA GLU A 2 -14.93 -41.54 27.43
C GLU A 2 -14.50 -40.44 26.44
N ALA A 3 -14.06 -39.32 27.03
CA ALA A 3 -12.95 -38.51 26.55
C ALA A 3 -11.80 -38.59 27.58
N SER A 4 -10.58 -38.82 27.12
CA SER A 4 -9.31 -38.86 27.87
C SER A 4 -8.24 -38.30 26.92
N SER A 5 -7.20 -37.57 27.30
CA SER A 5 -6.75 -36.90 28.53
C SER A 5 -5.58 -35.99 28.12
N LEU A 6 -5.23 -34.99 28.93
CA LEU A 6 -3.85 -34.62 29.25
C LEU A 6 -3.85 -33.49 30.28
N GLN A 7 -3.48 -33.83 31.51
CA GLN A 7 -3.34 -32.93 32.66
C GLN A 7 -1.94 -32.33 32.75
N SER A 8 -1.93 -31.07 33.16
CA SER A 8 -0.83 -30.25 33.66
C SER A 8 -0.26 -30.74 35.00
N LYS A 9 1.06 -30.63 35.21
CA LYS A 9 1.68 -30.62 36.54
C LYS A 9 2.63 -29.44 36.71
N ASN A 10 2.34 -28.64 37.74
CA ASN A 10 3.18 -27.59 38.34
C ASN A 10 4.34 -28.21 39.13
N ILE A 11 5.49 -27.53 39.19
CA ILE A 11 6.52 -27.77 40.22
C ILE A 11 7.01 -26.42 40.78
N SER A 12 7.19 -26.46 42.09
CA SER A 12 7.34 -25.40 43.09
C SER A 12 8.73 -24.75 43.21
N THR A 13 8.69 -23.56 43.79
CA THR A 13 9.74 -22.71 44.36
C THR A 13 10.64 -23.41 45.40
N THR A 14 11.93 -23.07 45.39
CA THR A 14 12.83 -23.10 46.55
C THR A 14 13.77 -21.89 46.54
N GLN A 15 13.86 -21.23 47.70
CA GLN A 15 14.73 -20.10 48.01
C GLN A 15 16.15 -20.58 48.37
N ALA A 16 17.17 -19.76 48.11
CA ALA A 16 18.44 -19.81 48.83
C ALA A 16 19.15 -18.45 48.86
N SER A 17 19.08 -17.82 50.04
CA SER A 17 20.13 -17.11 50.81
C SER A 17 21.19 -16.23 50.12
N THR A 18 21.22 -14.99 50.59
CA THR A 18 22.28 -13.98 50.49
C THR A 18 23.56 -14.34 51.27
N SER A 19 24.73 -14.06 50.68
CA SER A 19 25.92 -13.65 51.45
C SER A 19 26.71 -12.58 50.68
N ASN A 20 26.99 -11.48 51.39
CA ASN A 20 27.89 -10.41 50.97
C ASN A 20 29.34 -10.89 51.12
N LEU A 21 30.21 -10.58 50.14
CA LEU A 21 31.65 -10.54 50.37
C LEU A 21 32.31 -9.44 49.53
N THR A 22 32.90 -8.54 50.31
CA THR A 22 33.80 -7.41 50.07
C THR A 22 34.80 -7.53 48.92
N THR A 23 35.05 -6.38 48.30
CA THR A 23 36.16 -6.06 47.40
C THR A 23 37.54 -6.26 48.05
N SER A 24 38.44 -6.99 47.39
CA SER A 24 39.88 -6.79 47.53
C SER A 24 40.56 -6.88 46.17
N SER A 25 41.41 -5.90 45.88
CA SER A 25 42.17 -5.80 44.66
C SER A 25 43.46 -6.60 44.81
N THR A 26 43.70 -7.58 43.96
CA THR A 26 45.05 -8.11 43.72
C THR A 26 45.23 -8.38 42.23
N ARG A 27 46.22 -7.68 41.68
CA ARG A 27 46.69 -7.77 40.31
C ARG A 27 47.48 -9.08 40.20
N SER A 28 46.88 -10.13 39.64
CA SER A 28 47.59 -11.38 39.33
C SER A 28 47.69 -11.58 37.82
N SER A 29 48.91 -11.89 37.41
CA SER A 29 49.44 -12.03 36.05
C SER A 29 48.65 -12.95 35.13
N LEU A 30 48.55 -12.57 33.84
CA LEU A 30 48.03 -13.42 32.77
C LEU A 30 48.80 -14.77 32.72
N PRO A 31 48.10 -15.91 32.69
CA PRO A 31 48.73 -17.18 32.34
C PRO A 31 49.11 -17.19 30.86
N SER A 32 50.32 -17.68 30.59
CA SER A 32 50.90 -17.91 29.28
C SER A 32 49.94 -18.67 28.35
N GLN A 33 49.90 -18.23 27.08
CA GLN A 33 49.11 -18.84 26.02
C GLN A 33 49.52 -20.31 25.83
N GLN A 34 48.78 -21.25 26.43
CA GLN A 34 48.81 -22.64 26.01
C GLN A 34 48.24 -22.72 24.58
N LYS A 35 49.11 -23.04 23.61
CA LYS A 35 48.72 -23.39 22.24
C LYS A 35 47.73 -24.57 22.29
N ILE A 36 46.44 -24.28 22.17
CA ILE A 36 45.41 -25.29 21.94
C ILE A 36 45.56 -25.80 20.50
N THR A 37 46.42 -26.80 20.29
CA THR A 37 46.51 -27.57 19.04
C THR A 37 45.51 -28.72 19.03
N LYS A 38 44.23 -28.44 19.32
CA LYS A 38 43.14 -29.35 18.93
C LYS A 38 42.54 -28.81 17.64
N LYS A 39 42.82 -29.48 16.50
CA LYS A 39 42.09 -29.29 15.24
C LYS A 39 40.59 -29.37 15.56
N ARG A 40 39.93 -28.21 15.65
CA ARG A 40 38.48 -28.16 15.84
C ARG A 40 37.86 -28.94 14.69
N LYS A 41 37.07 -29.97 15.00
CA LYS A 41 36.29 -30.72 14.01
C LYS A 41 35.42 -29.70 13.28
N THR A 42 35.79 -29.36 12.06
CA THR A 42 34.99 -28.48 11.21
C THR A 42 34.06 -29.33 10.38
N THR A 43 32.89 -28.80 10.04
CA THR A 43 31.96 -29.45 9.13
C THR A 43 32.67 -29.92 7.85
N PRO A 44 32.21 -31.04 7.25
CA PRO A 44 32.74 -31.52 5.98
C PRO A 44 32.77 -30.40 4.95
N LYS A 45 33.83 -30.33 4.14
CA LYS A 45 33.80 -29.51 2.93
C LYS A 45 32.65 -30.02 2.06
N ILE A 46 31.86 -29.11 1.48
CA ILE A 46 30.90 -29.52 0.44
C ILE A 46 31.75 -30.10 -0.69
N VAL A 47 31.44 -31.32 -1.14
CA VAL A 47 32.28 -32.22 -1.95
C VAL A 47 32.80 -31.61 -3.27
N ALA A 48 32.32 -30.41 -3.65
CA ALA A 48 32.74 -29.69 -4.86
C ALA A 48 33.21 -28.24 -4.63
N SER A 49 33.48 -27.77 -3.41
CA SER A 49 34.09 -26.44 -3.21
C SER A 49 34.85 -26.29 -1.88
N ASP A 50 35.84 -25.38 -1.83
CA ASP A 50 36.50 -24.94 -0.58
C ASP A 50 35.57 -24.28 0.45
N ARG A 51 34.25 -24.31 0.24
CA ARG A 51 33.22 -23.75 1.10
C ARG A 51 32.82 -24.79 2.16
N ARG A 52 32.91 -24.42 3.43
CA ARG A 52 32.31 -25.19 4.54
C ARG A 52 30.83 -24.82 4.63
N ASP A 53 29.95 -25.82 4.68
CA ASP A 53 28.50 -25.67 4.74
C ASP A 53 28.05 -24.70 5.86
N ILE A 54 28.66 -24.83 7.05
CA ILE A 54 28.35 -23.96 8.20
C ILE A 54 28.64 -22.48 7.95
N ASN A 55 29.68 -22.15 7.17
CA ASN A 55 30.06 -20.77 6.90
C ASN A 55 29.12 -20.14 5.87
N VAL A 56 28.66 -20.91 4.90
CA VAL A 56 27.65 -20.46 3.93
C VAL A 56 26.31 -20.26 4.64
N ARG A 57 25.91 -21.19 5.51
CA ARG A 57 24.68 -21.07 6.32
C ARG A 57 24.73 -19.89 7.28
N SER A 58 25.86 -19.63 7.94
CA SER A 58 26.00 -18.47 8.81
C SER A 58 25.92 -17.16 8.02
N GLN A 59 26.49 -17.11 6.82
CA GLN A 59 26.34 -15.97 5.91
C GLN A 59 24.89 -15.76 5.46
N ILE A 60 24.16 -16.82 5.11
CA ILE A 60 22.72 -16.76 4.79
C ILE A 60 21.92 -16.26 5.99
N GLY A 61 22.16 -16.82 7.18
CA GLY A 61 21.53 -16.39 8.42
C GLY A 61 21.79 -14.91 8.70
N GLY A 62 23.03 -14.45 8.51
CA GLY A 62 23.39 -13.04 8.64
C GLY A 62 22.65 -12.12 7.66
N HIS A 63 22.34 -12.59 6.45
CA HIS A 63 21.53 -11.86 5.48
C HIS A 63 20.05 -11.80 5.89
N LEU A 64 19.47 -12.93 6.29
CA LEU A 64 18.08 -13.03 6.72
C LEU A 64 17.80 -12.19 7.98
N CYS A 65 18.78 -12.09 8.88
CA CYS A 65 18.71 -11.23 10.07
C CYS A 65 19.08 -9.76 9.80
N GLY A 66 19.53 -9.41 8.59
CA GLY A 66 19.92 -8.04 8.23
C GLY A 66 21.20 -7.52 8.91
N ILE A 67 21.99 -8.40 9.52
CA ILE A 67 23.20 -8.05 10.29
C ILE A 67 24.48 -8.10 9.45
N ARG A 68 24.48 -8.93 8.38
CA ARG A 68 25.60 -9.18 7.45
C ARG A 68 26.91 -9.52 8.18
N HIS A 69 28.07 -9.37 7.53
CA HIS A 69 29.38 -9.72 8.09
C HIS A 69 29.67 -8.99 9.41
N ALA A 70 29.58 -7.67 9.43
CA ALA A 70 29.90 -6.86 10.61
C ALA A 70 29.08 -7.26 11.85
N GLY A 71 27.79 -7.56 11.67
CA GLY A 71 26.96 -8.02 12.77
C GLY A 71 27.21 -9.47 13.16
N LEU A 72 27.59 -10.35 12.22
CA LEU A 72 28.05 -11.71 12.54
C LEU A 72 29.35 -11.68 13.35
N VAL A 73 30.30 -10.80 13.03
CA VAL A 73 31.54 -10.61 13.81
C VAL A 73 31.19 -10.23 15.26
N LYS A 74 30.28 -9.28 15.45
CA LYS A 74 29.82 -8.87 16.80
C LYS A 74 29.13 -10.01 17.54
N LEU A 75 28.21 -10.73 16.87
CA LEU A 75 27.48 -11.85 17.46
C LEU A 75 28.43 -12.97 17.91
N MET A 76 29.35 -13.39 17.02
CA MET A 76 30.33 -14.42 17.34
C MET A 76 31.28 -13.97 18.45
N GLY A 77 31.68 -12.70 18.45
CA GLY A 77 32.48 -12.11 19.54
C GLY A 77 31.77 -12.18 20.90
N ILE A 78 30.48 -11.82 20.97
CA ILE A 78 29.68 -11.90 22.22
C ILE A 78 29.57 -13.35 22.71
N MET A 79 29.46 -14.31 21.79
CA MET A 79 29.37 -15.73 22.10
C MET A 79 30.73 -16.40 22.38
N ASN A 80 31.84 -15.65 22.38
CA ASN A 80 33.20 -16.19 22.44
C ASN A 80 33.50 -17.25 21.37
N LEU A 81 32.88 -17.12 20.19
CA LEU A 81 33.14 -17.94 19.02
C LEU A 81 34.22 -17.30 18.14
N PRO A 82 34.96 -18.10 17.33
CA PRO A 82 35.86 -17.55 16.34
C PRO A 82 35.13 -16.60 15.39
N SER A 83 35.85 -15.56 14.95
CA SER A 83 35.35 -14.64 13.93
C SER A 83 34.80 -15.41 12.72
N PRO A 84 33.72 -14.93 12.08
CA PRO A 84 33.27 -15.48 10.81
C PRO A 84 34.39 -15.37 9.76
N ILE A 85 34.17 -15.98 8.60
CA ILE A 85 35.10 -15.91 7.47
C ILE A 85 35.57 -14.46 7.21
N GLN A 86 36.81 -14.31 6.72
CA GLN A 86 37.38 -13.02 6.34
C GLN A 86 36.49 -12.26 5.36
N ASP A 87 36.48 -10.94 5.47
CA ASP A 87 35.57 -10.06 4.73
C ASP A 87 35.71 -10.19 3.21
N GLU A 88 36.93 -10.41 2.71
CA GLU A 88 37.20 -10.60 1.28
C GLU A 88 36.54 -11.89 0.76
N ARG A 89 36.64 -12.97 1.54
CA ARG A 89 35.99 -14.25 1.21
C ARG A 89 34.48 -14.16 1.34
N TYR A 90 33.99 -13.49 2.39
CA TYR A 90 32.58 -13.21 2.58
C TYR A 90 31.99 -12.48 1.37
N SER A 91 32.67 -11.42 0.92
CA SER A 91 32.30 -10.60 -0.24
C SER A 91 32.36 -11.36 -1.57
N LYS A 92 33.29 -12.31 -1.72
CA LYS A 92 33.30 -13.23 -2.87
C LYS A 92 32.07 -14.13 -2.85
N TRP A 93 31.80 -14.79 -1.73
CA TRP A 93 30.64 -15.67 -1.60
C TRP A 93 29.32 -14.92 -1.66
N ASP A 94 29.28 -13.65 -1.27
CA ASP A 94 28.09 -12.80 -1.36
C ASP A 94 27.63 -12.64 -2.81
N ARG A 95 28.59 -12.47 -3.73
CA ARG A 95 28.33 -12.39 -5.17
C ARG A 95 27.83 -13.71 -5.72
N ASP A 96 28.45 -14.82 -5.34
CA ASP A 96 28.05 -16.16 -5.75
C ASP A 96 26.62 -16.49 -5.25
N LEU A 97 26.34 -16.13 -3.99
CA LEU A 97 25.04 -16.33 -3.36
C LEU A 97 23.94 -15.50 -4.02
N LEU A 98 24.24 -14.25 -4.38
CA LEU A 98 23.31 -13.38 -5.07
C LEU A 98 22.84 -13.98 -6.41
N ILE A 99 23.74 -14.61 -7.17
CA ILE A 99 23.41 -15.28 -8.44
C ILE A 99 22.41 -16.43 -8.19
N ILE A 100 22.68 -17.25 -7.16
CA ILE A 100 21.83 -18.38 -6.78
C ILE A 100 20.45 -17.88 -6.30
N VAL A 101 20.42 -16.87 -5.43
CA VAL A 101 19.18 -16.30 -4.90
C VAL A 101 18.35 -15.69 -6.03
N LYS A 102 18.95 -14.96 -6.98
CA LYS A 102 18.24 -14.41 -8.14
C LYS A 102 17.62 -15.51 -9.01
N SER A 103 18.35 -16.59 -9.28
CA SER A 103 17.81 -17.71 -10.08
C SER A 103 16.67 -18.44 -9.35
N PHE A 104 16.76 -18.61 -8.04
CA PHE A 104 15.69 -19.20 -7.23
C PHE A 104 14.46 -18.29 -7.19
N THR A 105 14.66 -16.99 -6.96
CA THR A 105 13.58 -15.99 -6.94
C THR A 105 12.86 -15.95 -8.28
N GLY A 106 13.60 -15.98 -9.40
CA GLY A 106 13.00 -16.05 -10.74
C GLY A 106 12.09 -17.27 -10.94
N ARG A 107 12.53 -18.46 -10.52
CA ARG A 107 11.72 -19.69 -10.58
C ARG A 107 10.51 -19.63 -9.65
N SER A 108 10.70 -19.15 -8.42
CA SER A 108 9.62 -19.03 -7.44
C SER A 108 8.53 -18.06 -7.89
N MET A 109 8.90 -16.89 -8.43
CA MET A 109 7.96 -15.91 -8.96
C MET A 109 7.25 -16.42 -10.22
N LYS A 110 7.95 -17.13 -11.12
CA LYS A 110 7.32 -17.76 -12.29
C LYS A 110 6.23 -18.75 -11.86
N LYS A 111 6.54 -19.63 -10.91
CA LYS A 111 5.56 -20.57 -10.35
C LYS A 111 4.37 -19.86 -9.69
N ALA A 112 4.63 -18.78 -8.93
CA ALA A 112 3.58 -17.99 -8.32
C ALA A 112 2.63 -17.36 -9.36
N VAL A 113 3.17 -16.89 -10.49
CA VAL A 113 2.36 -16.39 -11.61
C VAL A 113 1.51 -17.50 -12.23
N GLU A 114 2.11 -18.66 -12.54
CA GLU A 114 1.39 -19.83 -13.10
C GLU A 114 0.23 -20.28 -12.20
N GLU A 115 0.46 -20.38 -10.89
CA GLU A 115 -0.57 -20.73 -9.90
C GLU A 115 -1.67 -19.66 -9.82
N THR A 116 -1.33 -18.38 -10.01
CA THR A 116 -2.32 -17.29 -10.01
C THR A 116 -3.15 -17.29 -11.30
N VAL A 117 -2.54 -17.56 -12.45
CA VAL A 117 -3.23 -17.73 -13.74
C VAL A 117 -4.21 -18.90 -13.67
N ALA A 118 -3.79 -20.04 -13.10
CA ALA A 118 -4.66 -21.19 -12.90
C ALA A 118 -5.85 -20.88 -11.98
N ALA A 119 -5.61 -20.13 -10.90
CA ALA A 119 -6.67 -19.75 -9.96
C ALA A 119 -7.66 -18.71 -10.52
N GLU A 120 -7.20 -17.76 -11.33
CA GLU A 120 -8.05 -16.71 -11.91
C GLU A 120 -8.63 -17.08 -13.29
N ASN A 121 -8.25 -18.24 -13.83
CA ASN A 121 -8.62 -18.74 -15.16
C ASN A 121 -8.41 -17.69 -16.27
N GLY A 122 -7.22 -17.06 -16.28
CA GLY A 122 -6.90 -16.01 -17.23
C GLY A 122 -5.48 -15.46 -17.10
N THR A 123 -4.99 -14.88 -18.20
CA THR A 123 -3.68 -14.20 -18.26
C THR A 123 -3.73 -12.78 -17.71
N GLU A 124 -4.91 -12.28 -17.33
CA GLU A 124 -5.11 -10.98 -16.70
C GLU A 124 -5.17 -11.13 -15.18
N LEU A 125 -4.11 -10.73 -14.49
CA LEU A 125 -3.99 -10.92 -13.04
C LEU A 125 -4.28 -9.63 -12.29
N MET A 126 -5.10 -9.70 -11.24
CA MET A 126 -5.26 -8.56 -10.33
C MET A 126 -4.05 -8.42 -9.42
N VAL A 127 -3.40 -7.24 -9.44
CA VAL A 127 -2.20 -6.99 -8.64
C VAL A 127 -2.31 -5.77 -7.73
N SER A 128 -1.55 -5.80 -6.63
CA SER A 128 -1.22 -4.65 -5.79
C SER A 128 0.30 -4.51 -5.72
N GLY A 129 0.81 -3.29 -5.73
CA GLY A 129 2.24 -3.03 -5.47
C GLY A 129 2.50 -2.60 -4.04
N ASP A 130 3.76 -2.66 -3.61
CA ASP A 130 4.29 -1.89 -2.46
C ASP A 130 5.79 -1.66 -2.61
N GLY A 131 6.27 -0.54 -2.06
CA GLY A 131 7.67 -0.18 -1.98
C GLY A 131 8.27 -0.41 -0.60
N PHE A 132 9.52 -0.84 -0.55
CA PHE A 132 10.30 -0.97 0.67
C PHE A 132 11.71 -0.40 0.49
N TRP A 133 12.30 0.06 1.60
CA TRP A 133 13.61 0.72 1.62
C TRP A 133 14.58 -0.06 2.49
N GLN A 134 15.86 0.00 2.12
CA GLN A 134 16.91 -0.65 2.90
C GLN A 134 17.04 -0.08 4.32
N THR A 135 16.77 1.22 4.49
CA THR A 135 16.81 1.90 5.80
C THR A 135 15.44 2.47 6.17
N ARG A 136 15.13 2.47 7.48
CA ARG A 136 13.88 3.07 7.99
C ARG A 136 13.87 4.59 7.74
N GLY A 137 12.73 5.12 7.32
CA GLY A 137 12.47 6.57 7.26
C GLY A 137 12.48 7.22 5.88
N PHE A 138 12.19 6.51 4.78
CA PHE A 138 12.07 7.04 3.40
C PHE A 138 13.30 7.76 2.82
N GLN A 139 14.40 7.87 3.57
CA GLN A 139 15.63 8.56 3.16
C GLN A 139 16.67 7.63 2.52
N SER A 140 16.33 6.35 2.31
CA SER A 140 17.31 5.39 1.80
C SER A 140 17.75 5.69 0.36
N ARG A 141 19.02 5.36 0.07
CA ARG A 141 19.59 5.43 -1.29
C ARG A 141 19.20 4.21 -2.12
N HIS A 142 18.73 3.14 -1.49
CA HIS A 142 18.30 1.91 -2.15
C HIS A 142 16.89 1.55 -1.68
N GLY A 143 16.06 1.15 -2.64
CA GLY A 143 14.72 0.66 -2.38
C GLY A 143 14.37 -0.44 -3.37
N ALA A 144 13.22 -1.05 -3.17
CA ALA A 144 12.65 -2.00 -4.09
C ALA A 144 11.13 -1.90 -4.02
N ALA A 145 10.45 -2.37 -5.06
CA ALA A 145 9.02 -2.56 -5.06
C ALA A 145 8.70 -4.02 -5.39
N ALA A 146 7.65 -4.54 -4.79
CA ALA A 146 7.11 -5.86 -5.06
C ALA A 146 5.67 -5.74 -5.56
N LEU A 147 5.29 -6.64 -6.48
CA LEU A 147 3.92 -6.85 -6.92
C LEU A 147 3.36 -8.12 -6.32
N PHE A 148 2.11 -8.04 -5.90
CA PHE A 148 1.38 -9.10 -5.20
C PHE A 148 0.09 -9.42 -5.94
N SER A 149 -0.30 -10.69 -6.00
CA SER A 149 -1.64 -11.09 -6.42
C SER A 149 -2.69 -10.63 -5.39
N CYS A 150 -3.86 -10.20 -5.87
CA CYS A 150 -4.99 -9.80 -5.02
C CYS A 150 -6.01 -10.93 -4.79
N ASN A 151 -5.58 -12.18 -4.91
CA ASN A 151 -6.39 -13.37 -4.63
C ASN A 151 -6.47 -13.64 -3.11
N THR A 152 -7.19 -14.69 -2.72
CA THR A 152 -7.35 -15.08 -1.31
C THR A 152 -6.03 -15.44 -0.63
N THR A 153 -5.04 -15.91 -1.40
CA THR A 153 -3.68 -16.25 -0.94
C THR A 153 -2.64 -15.42 -1.69
N PRO A 154 -2.36 -14.18 -1.24
CA PRO A 154 -1.49 -13.26 -1.96
C PRO A 154 -0.08 -13.81 -2.11
N LYS A 155 0.44 -13.78 -3.34
CA LYS A 155 1.79 -14.23 -3.71
C LYS A 155 2.55 -13.10 -4.37
N VAL A 156 3.87 -13.11 -4.23
CA VAL A 156 4.76 -12.16 -4.92
C VAL A 156 4.92 -12.60 -6.37
N LEU A 157 4.50 -11.74 -7.29
CA LEU A 157 4.54 -12.00 -8.74
C LEU A 157 5.80 -11.43 -9.41
N ASP A 158 6.26 -10.27 -8.95
CA ASP A 158 7.48 -9.63 -9.47
C ASP A 158 8.09 -8.69 -8.43
N ILE A 159 9.40 -8.44 -8.55
CA ILE A 159 10.15 -7.49 -7.71
C ILE A 159 11.09 -6.66 -8.58
N GLU A 160 11.14 -5.36 -8.33
CA GLU A 160 12.08 -4.44 -8.97
C GLU A 160 12.86 -3.64 -7.94
N THR A 161 14.19 -3.66 -8.03
CA THR A 161 15.08 -2.89 -7.15
C THR A 161 15.43 -1.55 -7.80
N CYS A 162 15.36 -0.47 -7.03
CA CYS A 162 15.72 0.87 -7.49
C CYS A 162 16.81 1.47 -6.60
N SER A 163 17.67 2.29 -7.19
CA SER A 163 18.76 2.96 -6.50
C SER A 163 18.82 4.43 -6.88
N LYS A 164 19.05 5.30 -5.89
CA LYS A 164 19.42 6.71 -6.09
C LYS A 164 20.87 6.86 -6.53
N THR A 165 21.69 5.84 -6.31
CA THR A 165 23.08 5.82 -6.79
C THR A 165 23.13 5.16 -8.16
N CYS A 166 23.67 5.88 -9.13
CA CYS A 166 24.09 5.27 -10.38
C CYS A 166 25.21 4.26 -10.08
N ALA A 167 25.11 3.06 -10.65
CA ALA A 167 26.12 2.00 -10.50
C ALA A 167 27.42 2.28 -11.27
N LEU A 168 27.54 3.45 -11.92
CA LEU A 168 28.79 3.91 -12.51
C LEU A 168 29.76 4.35 -11.41
N SER A 169 30.31 3.39 -10.68
CA SER A 169 31.54 3.56 -9.90
C SER A 169 32.73 3.52 -10.87
N ILE A 170 32.81 4.48 -11.79
CA ILE A 170 33.94 4.59 -12.71
C ILE A 170 35.07 5.29 -11.96
N LYS A 171 36.17 4.58 -11.69
CA LYS A 171 37.40 5.21 -11.22
C LYS A 171 37.87 6.20 -12.31
N LYS A 172 38.41 7.37 -11.92
CA LYS A 172 39.05 8.37 -12.83
C LYS A 172 40.34 7.84 -13.50
N SER A 173 40.43 6.55 -13.80
CA SER A 173 41.61 5.94 -14.40
C SER A 173 41.75 6.23 -15.89
N ASN A 174 40.69 6.70 -16.57
CA ASN A 174 40.77 7.12 -17.99
C ASN A 174 39.72 8.21 -18.34
N PRO A 175 40.14 9.49 -18.53
CA PRO A 175 39.25 10.63 -18.76
C PRO A 175 38.39 10.55 -20.03
N ALA A 176 38.95 10.10 -21.16
CA ALA A 176 38.22 10.07 -22.43
C ALA A 176 37.07 9.04 -22.44
N LYS A 177 37.29 7.89 -21.78
CA LYS A 177 36.27 6.85 -21.62
C LYS A 177 35.20 7.28 -20.62
N TYR A 178 35.59 8.05 -19.60
CA TYR A 178 34.68 8.63 -18.61
C TYR A 178 33.71 9.64 -19.26
N ASP A 179 34.24 10.56 -20.08
CA ASP A 179 33.42 11.58 -20.74
C ASP A 179 32.41 10.98 -21.73
N ASN A 180 32.81 9.93 -22.46
CA ASN A 180 31.91 9.25 -23.40
C ASN A 180 30.80 8.46 -22.70
N ILE A 181 31.11 7.86 -21.54
CA ILE A 181 30.11 7.16 -20.71
C ILE A 181 29.17 8.15 -20.02
N ILE A 182 29.65 9.32 -19.57
CA ILE A 182 28.78 10.36 -19.00
C ILE A 182 27.86 10.95 -20.07
N ARG A 183 28.38 11.26 -21.26
CA ARG A 183 27.58 11.84 -22.36
C ARG A 183 26.46 10.90 -22.84
N SER A 184 26.66 9.59 -22.76
CA SER A 184 25.66 8.58 -23.11
C SER A 184 24.77 8.13 -21.94
N HIS A 185 25.13 8.47 -20.69
CA HIS A 185 24.41 7.99 -19.51
C HIS A 185 23.23 8.88 -19.13
N ARG A 186 22.01 8.36 -19.33
CA ARG A 186 20.77 9.00 -18.85
C ARG A 186 20.42 8.46 -17.46
N CYS A 187 20.68 9.26 -16.41
CA CYS A 187 20.41 8.87 -15.02
C CYS A 187 18.99 9.30 -14.60
N GLU A 188 18.02 8.39 -14.64
CA GLU A 188 16.68 8.65 -14.08
C GLU A 188 16.71 8.52 -12.54
N LYS A 189 17.02 9.61 -11.84
CA LYS A 189 16.96 9.68 -10.37
C LYS A 189 15.53 10.02 -9.92
N SER A 190 14.83 9.08 -9.28
CA SER A 190 13.41 9.22 -8.90
C SER A 190 13.18 9.18 -7.38
N SER A 191 13.72 10.14 -6.60
CA SER A 191 13.63 10.06 -5.13
C SER A 191 12.20 10.06 -4.55
N GLY A 192 11.23 10.65 -5.25
CA GLY A 192 9.80 10.63 -4.87
C GLY A 192 8.95 9.59 -5.62
N THR A 193 9.46 9.05 -6.74
CA THR A 193 8.70 8.23 -7.70
C THR A 193 9.30 6.83 -7.92
N MET A 194 10.29 6.41 -7.12
CA MET A 194 10.93 5.09 -7.21
C MET A 194 9.90 3.94 -7.17
N GLU A 195 8.90 4.02 -6.29
CA GLU A 195 7.85 2.98 -6.21
C GLU A 195 7.03 2.91 -7.50
N SER A 196 6.56 4.06 -8.00
CA SER A 196 5.79 4.14 -9.25
C SER A 196 6.61 3.69 -10.45
N ALA A 197 7.87 4.09 -10.53
CA ALA A 197 8.77 3.74 -11.63
C ALA A 197 9.07 2.23 -11.62
N ALA A 198 9.35 1.67 -10.44
CA ALA A 198 9.55 0.23 -10.26
C ALA A 198 8.33 -0.58 -10.72
N ILE A 199 7.13 -0.14 -10.31
CA ILE A 199 5.88 -0.79 -10.71
C ILE A 199 5.64 -0.68 -12.21
N LEU A 200 5.87 0.48 -12.81
CA LEU A 200 5.78 0.65 -14.26
C LEU A 200 6.74 -0.28 -15.00
N THR A 201 7.98 -0.42 -14.53
CA THR A 201 8.95 -1.36 -15.12
C THR A 201 8.46 -2.80 -15.04
N MET A 202 7.90 -3.23 -13.91
CA MET A 202 7.32 -4.57 -13.76
C MET A 202 6.13 -4.79 -14.70
N PHE A 203 5.26 -3.79 -14.86
CA PHE A 203 4.14 -3.85 -15.80
C PHE A 203 4.63 -3.97 -17.25
N LYS A 204 5.63 -3.17 -17.66
CA LYS A 204 6.20 -3.22 -19.02
C LYS A 204 6.78 -4.58 -19.38
N ARG A 205 7.46 -5.24 -18.44
CA ARG A 205 8.09 -6.55 -18.70
C ARG A 205 7.17 -7.75 -18.47
N SER A 206 5.99 -7.56 -17.88
CA SER A 206 5.09 -8.65 -17.49
C SER A 206 4.71 -9.55 -18.68
N ALA A 207 4.36 -8.95 -19.82
CA ALA A 207 3.98 -9.67 -21.03
C ALA A 207 5.11 -10.50 -21.60
N SER A 208 6.32 -9.93 -21.74
CA SER A 208 7.48 -10.64 -22.30
C SER A 208 8.08 -11.67 -21.35
N LYS A 209 8.08 -11.40 -20.04
CA LYS A 209 8.70 -12.25 -19.01
C LYS A 209 7.80 -13.40 -18.55
N TYR A 210 6.50 -13.15 -18.45
CA TYR A 210 5.56 -14.08 -17.83
C TYR A 210 4.33 -14.41 -18.69
N GLY A 211 4.11 -13.72 -19.82
CA GLY A 211 2.93 -13.94 -20.66
C GLY A 211 1.61 -13.47 -20.03
N VAL A 212 1.67 -12.63 -19.00
CA VAL A 212 0.50 -12.11 -18.27
C VAL A 212 0.41 -10.60 -18.37
N TYR A 213 -0.81 -10.09 -18.20
CA TYR A 213 -1.10 -8.67 -18.12
C TYR A 213 -1.63 -8.36 -16.73
N TYR A 214 -1.02 -7.39 -16.07
CA TYR A 214 -1.48 -6.95 -14.75
C TYR A 214 -2.63 -5.96 -14.90
N THR A 215 -3.78 -6.30 -14.32
CA THR A 215 -5.00 -5.48 -14.38
C THR A 215 -5.48 -5.09 -12.98
N ASN A 216 -6.42 -4.14 -12.93
CA ASN A 216 -7.18 -3.85 -11.72
C ASN A 216 -8.68 -3.98 -12.06
N LYS A 217 -9.45 -4.76 -11.27
CA LYS A 217 -10.92 -4.88 -11.42
C LYS A 217 -11.64 -3.60 -10.94
N ARG A 218 -11.23 -2.43 -11.44
CA ARG A 218 -11.81 -1.12 -11.11
C ARG A 218 -13.26 -1.02 -11.56
N MET A 219 -13.62 -1.63 -12.69
CA MET A 219 -15.02 -1.71 -13.13
C MET A 219 -15.88 -2.46 -12.12
N LYS A 220 -15.48 -3.68 -11.73
CA LYS A 220 -16.21 -4.47 -10.73
C LYS A 220 -16.34 -3.72 -9.40
N ARG A 221 -15.23 -3.19 -8.86
CA ARG A 221 -15.25 -2.43 -7.61
C ARG A 221 -16.09 -1.15 -7.70
N GLY A 222 -16.03 -0.45 -8.83
CA GLY A 222 -16.84 0.75 -9.08
C GLY A 222 -18.33 0.41 -9.09
N LEU A 223 -18.73 -0.63 -9.83
CA LEU A 223 -20.11 -1.10 -9.88
C LEU A 223 -20.61 -1.60 -8.52
N GLU A 224 -19.77 -2.33 -7.77
CA GLU A 224 -20.09 -2.77 -6.40
C GLU A 224 -20.22 -1.61 -5.41
N THR A 225 -19.41 -0.56 -5.59
CA THR A 225 -19.47 0.66 -4.77
C THR A 225 -20.76 1.41 -5.01
N ILE A 226 -21.13 1.64 -6.27
CA ILE A 226 -22.40 2.28 -6.62
C ILE A 226 -23.60 1.46 -6.14
N LYS A 227 -23.53 0.13 -6.24
CA LYS A 227 -24.54 -0.77 -5.69
C LYS A 227 -24.69 -0.63 -4.17
N ARG A 228 -23.59 -0.43 -3.45
CA ARG A 228 -23.58 -0.23 -1.99
C ARG A 228 -24.10 1.15 -1.59
N GLU A 229 -23.69 2.21 -2.30
CA GLU A 229 -24.12 3.60 -2.06
C GLU A 229 -25.62 3.80 -2.25
N HIS A 230 -26.15 3.20 -3.32
CA HIS A 230 -27.59 3.22 -3.60
C HIS A 230 -28.36 2.25 -2.70
N GLY A 231 -27.71 1.25 -2.09
CA GLY A 231 -28.28 0.38 -1.06
C GLY A 231 -29.68 -0.15 -1.42
N ARG A 232 -30.63 -0.01 -0.49
CA ARG A 232 -32.07 -0.29 -0.71
C ARG A 232 -32.85 0.92 -1.21
N LYS A 233 -32.19 2.03 -1.54
CA LYS A 233 -32.86 3.24 -2.03
C LYS A 233 -33.52 2.95 -3.38
N LYS A 234 -34.73 3.48 -3.55
CA LYS A 234 -35.45 3.43 -4.82
C LYS A 234 -34.83 4.48 -5.75
N LEU A 235 -34.55 4.09 -6.99
CA LEU A 235 -34.18 5.02 -8.05
C LEU A 235 -35.44 5.74 -8.56
N SER A 236 -35.28 6.68 -9.49
CA SER A 236 -36.39 7.46 -10.09
C SER A 236 -37.56 6.61 -10.61
N GLY A 237 -37.32 5.35 -10.99
CA GLY A 237 -38.35 4.38 -11.39
C GLY A 237 -38.93 3.52 -10.26
N GLY A 238 -38.85 3.92 -8.99
CA GLY A 238 -39.46 3.23 -7.85
C GLY A 238 -38.84 1.87 -7.45
N LYS A 239 -37.88 1.35 -8.24
CA LYS A 239 -37.17 0.09 -8.01
C LYS A 239 -35.74 0.33 -7.52
N THR A 240 -35.19 -0.61 -6.76
CA THR A 240 -33.80 -0.55 -6.24
C THR A 240 -32.77 -0.73 -7.36
N ILE A 241 -31.49 -0.44 -7.10
CA ILE A 241 -30.43 -0.61 -8.11
C ILE A 241 -30.17 -2.08 -8.46
N GLY A 242 -30.36 -2.98 -7.50
CA GLY A 242 -30.17 -4.43 -7.65
C GLY A 242 -31.45 -5.16 -8.10
N GLY A 243 -31.29 -6.43 -8.47
CA GLY A 243 -32.39 -7.31 -8.88
C GLY A 243 -32.13 -8.01 -10.21
N THR A 244 -33.00 -8.97 -10.54
CA THR A 244 -32.99 -9.67 -11.84
C THR A 244 -33.16 -8.64 -12.97
N SER A 245 -32.35 -8.77 -14.02
CA SER A 245 -32.30 -7.82 -15.15
C SER A 245 -31.92 -6.37 -14.78
N ARG A 246 -31.24 -6.17 -13.63
CA ARG A 246 -30.69 -4.87 -13.16
C ARG A 246 -29.20 -5.01 -12.83
N LEU A 247 -28.67 -4.28 -11.85
CA LEU A 247 -27.27 -4.41 -11.41
C LEU A 247 -27.07 -5.65 -10.49
N SER A 248 -27.39 -6.83 -11.01
CA SER A 248 -27.14 -8.13 -10.37
C SER A 248 -25.65 -8.47 -10.34
N VAL A 249 -25.24 -9.42 -9.49
CA VAL A 249 -23.84 -9.91 -9.46
C VAL A 249 -23.45 -10.46 -10.84
N HIS A 250 -24.36 -11.18 -11.49
CA HIS A 250 -24.17 -11.69 -12.85
C HIS A 250 -23.93 -10.56 -13.86
N ASN A 251 -24.75 -9.50 -13.86
CA ASN A 251 -24.59 -8.39 -14.80
C ASN A 251 -23.32 -7.57 -14.54
N ILE A 252 -22.89 -7.42 -13.28
CA ILE A 252 -21.60 -6.82 -12.93
C ILE A 252 -20.44 -7.62 -13.54
N LEU A 253 -20.46 -8.95 -13.37
CA LEU A 253 -19.43 -9.83 -13.94
C LEU A 253 -19.45 -9.79 -15.47
N ARG A 254 -20.63 -9.82 -16.09
CA ARG A 254 -20.76 -9.75 -17.55
C ARG A 254 -20.19 -8.45 -18.11
N LEU A 255 -20.54 -7.30 -17.52
CA LEU A 255 -19.98 -6.00 -17.89
C LEU A 255 -18.45 -5.98 -17.76
N GLN A 256 -17.92 -6.49 -16.65
CA GLN A 256 -16.48 -6.58 -16.42
C GLN A 256 -15.79 -7.45 -17.49
N MET A 257 -16.36 -8.61 -17.82
CA MET A 257 -15.80 -9.52 -18.81
C MET A 257 -15.84 -8.93 -20.23
N THR A 258 -16.94 -8.28 -20.61
CA THR A 258 -17.05 -7.61 -21.91
C THR A 258 -16.06 -6.45 -22.02
N PHE A 259 -15.86 -5.70 -20.94
CA PHE A 259 -14.88 -4.61 -20.89
C PHE A 259 -13.45 -5.13 -21.02
N ALA A 260 -13.09 -6.20 -20.30
CA ALA A 260 -11.80 -6.87 -20.44
C ALA A 260 -11.59 -7.42 -21.86
N SER A 261 -12.62 -8.02 -22.46
CA SER A 261 -12.57 -8.50 -23.85
C SER A 261 -12.33 -7.37 -24.87
N THR A 262 -12.95 -6.22 -24.64
CA THR A 262 -12.79 -5.03 -25.48
C THR A 262 -11.37 -4.48 -25.38
N ILE A 263 -10.82 -4.44 -24.17
CA ILE A 263 -9.41 -4.10 -23.95
C ILE A 263 -8.50 -5.06 -24.72
N ARG A 264 -8.75 -6.37 -24.68
CA ARG A 264 -7.93 -7.36 -25.41
C ARG A 264 -8.01 -7.18 -26.93
N LYS A 265 -9.19 -6.87 -27.45
CA LYS A 265 -9.43 -6.72 -28.89
C LYS A 265 -8.83 -5.42 -29.44
N PHE A 266 -9.04 -4.31 -28.76
CA PHE A 266 -8.64 -2.97 -29.23
C PHE A 266 -7.45 -2.38 -28.49
N LYS A 267 -6.79 -3.17 -27.63
CA LYS A 267 -5.48 -3.63 -28.04
C LYS A 267 -4.60 -2.50 -28.51
N HIS A 268 -4.50 -2.45 -29.83
CA HIS A 268 -3.51 -1.69 -30.57
C HIS A 268 -3.93 -0.26 -30.98
N ASP A 269 -5.15 0.15 -30.64
CA ASP A 269 -5.75 1.37 -31.16
C ASP A 269 -6.55 2.06 -30.05
N LEU A 270 -6.07 3.23 -29.61
CA LEU A 270 -6.67 3.97 -28.50
C LEU A 270 -8.07 4.50 -28.83
N ASP A 271 -8.36 4.83 -30.09
CA ASP A 271 -9.66 5.33 -30.49
C ASP A 271 -10.66 4.19 -30.60
N LEU A 272 -10.28 3.05 -31.16
CA LEU A 272 -11.11 1.84 -31.13
C LEU A 272 -11.33 1.33 -29.70
N LEU A 273 -10.32 1.43 -28.84
CA LEU A 273 -10.45 1.07 -27.43
C LEU A 273 -11.42 1.99 -26.70
N PHE A 274 -11.31 3.30 -26.92
CA PHE A 274 -12.22 4.28 -26.34
C PHE A 274 -13.66 4.07 -26.83
N ASN A 275 -13.86 3.97 -28.14
CA ASN A 275 -15.16 3.77 -28.77
C ASN A 275 -15.78 2.42 -28.36
N GLY A 276 -15.01 1.34 -28.44
CA GLY A 276 -15.45 0.01 -28.00
C GLY A 276 -15.81 -0.03 -26.52
N SER A 277 -15.08 0.69 -25.67
CA SER A 277 -15.37 0.76 -24.23
C SER A 277 -16.69 1.48 -23.95
N TRP A 278 -16.95 2.58 -24.65
CA TRP A 278 -18.21 3.32 -24.54
C TRP A 278 -19.39 2.57 -25.18
N ALA A 279 -19.16 1.83 -26.25
CA ALA A 279 -20.18 1.02 -26.88
C ALA A 279 -20.76 -0.05 -25.96
N ILE A 280 -19.99 -0.59 -25.00
CA ILE A 280 -20.53 -1.49 -23.97
C ILE A 280 -21.65 -0.80 -23.19
N PHE A 281 -21.45 0.45 -22.79
CA PHE A 281 -22.44 1.23 -22.06
C PHE A 281 -23.66 1.51 -22.96
N TRP A 282 -23.42 2.00 -24.18
CA TRP A 282 -24.48 2.38 -25.10
C TRP A 282 -25.29 1.19 -25.61
N HIS A 283 -24.69 0.03 -25.85
CA HIS A 283 -25.43 -1.21 -26.15
C HIS A 283 -26.41 -1.59 -25.03
N LYS A 284 -26.07 -1.32 -23.77
CA LYS A 284 -27.00 -1.55 -22.64
C LYS A 284 -28.09 -0.49 -22.55
N TYR A 285 -27.83 0.69 -23.09
CA TYR A 285 -28.76 1.83 -23.15
C TYR A 285 -29.72 1.73 -24.33
N SER A 286 -29.29 1.13 -25.44
CA SER A 286 -30.04 0.96 -26.67
C SER A 286 -31.34 0.19 -26.45
N THR A 287 -32.38 0.64 -27.14
CA THR A 287 -33.69 -0.03 -27.23
C THR A 287 -34.08 -0.16 -28.70
N ASN A 288 -35.11 -0.94 -29.01
CA ASN A 288 -35.59 -1.05 -30.40
C ASN A 288 -36.11 0.30 -30.93
N ASP A 289 -36.68 1.15 -30.05
CA ASP A 289 -37.19 2.48 -30.40
C ASP A 289 -36.09 3.57 -30.42
N ASP A 290 -34.98 3.34 -29.70
CA ASP A 290 -33.84 4.27 -29.60
C ASP A 290 -32.51 3.48 -29.68
N PRO A 291 -32.10 3.03 -30.88
CA PRO A 291 -30.87 2.27 -31.07
C PRO A 291 -29.64 3.19 -31.01
N ARG A 292 -28.82 3.08 -29.97
CA ARG A 292 -27.59 3.86 -29.76
C ARG A 292 -26.35 3.05 -30.14
N HIS A 293 -25.85 3.27 -31.36
CA HIS A 293 -24.67 2.56 -31.89
C HIS A 293 -23.61 3.52 -32.47
N ASP A 294 -23.61 4.78 -32.04
CA ASP A 294 -22.73 5.84 -32.55
C ASP A 294 -21.23 5.56 -32.32
N TYR A 295 -20.92 4.74 -31.30
CA TYR A 295 -19.55 4.34 -30.95
C TYR A 295 -19.15 2.98 -31.56
N CYS A 296 -19.97 2.43 -32.46
CA CYS A 296 -19.82 1.08 -32.96
C CYS A 296 -19.30 1.04 -34.40
N SER A 297 -18.49 0.02 -34.70
CA SER A 297 -18.18 -0.38 -36.08
C SER A 297 -18.95 -1.65 -36.45
N ILE A 298 -19.24 -1.80 -37.74
CA ILE A 298 -19.86 -3.00 -38.30
C ILE A 298 -19.07 -4.28 -38.02
N ASP A 299 -17.76 -4.18 -37.80
CA ASP A 299 -16.89 -5.35 -37.57
C ASP A 299 -17.30 -6.16 -36.33
N TRP A 300 -17.92 -5.49 -35.35
CA TRP A 300 -18.18 -6.09 -34.04
C TRP A 300 -19.52 -5.74 -33.41
N CYS A 301 -20.32 -4.88 -34.04
CA CYS A 301 -21.68 -4.61 -33.60
C CYS A 301 -22.69 -5.52 -34.31
N GLY A 302 -23.42 -6.33 -33.53
CA GLY A 302 -24.45 -7.22 -34.06
C GLY A 302 -25.62 -6.48 -34.72
N TYR A 303 -25.99 -5.30 -34.19
CA TYR A 303 -27.03 -4.46 -34.78
C TYR A 303 -26.59 -3.85 -36.11
N LEU A 304 -25.37 -3.30 -36.22
CA LEU A 304 -24.89 -2.77 -37.50
C LEU A 304 -24.75 -3.88 -38.57
N LYS A 305 -24.40 -5.11 -38.16
CA LYS A 305 -24.44 -6.28 -39.05
C LYS A 305 -25.86 -6.61 -39.47
N SER A 306 -26.83 -6.61 -38.57
CA SER A 306 -28.22 -6.90 -38.90
C SER A 306 -28.84 -5.84 -39.82
N VAL A 307 -28.47 -4.56 -39.67
CA VAL A 307 -28.87 -3.49 -40.58
C VAL A 307 -28.32 -3.73 -41.99
N ARG A 308 -27.04 -4.11 -42.12
CA ARG A 308 -26.43 -4.46 -43.42
C ARG A 308 -27.10 -5.69 -44.04
N ASP A 309 -27.28 -6.74 -43.24
CA ASP A 309 -27.79 -8.03 -43.69
C ASP A 309 -29.33 -8.06 -43.78
N LYS A 310 -30.01 -6.95 -43.42
CA LYS A 310 -31.47 -6.81 -43.34
C LYS A 310 -32.14 -7.89 -42.50
N THR A 311 -31.50 -8.29 -41.40
CA THR A 311 -32.03 -9.30 -40.47
C THR A 311 -32.65 -8.63 -39.23
N PRO A 312 -33.67 -9.26 -38.61
CA PRO A 312 -34.25 -8.75 -37.36
C PRO A 312 -33.23 -8.72 -36.22
N TYR A 313 -33.24 -7.66 -35.40
CA TYR A 313 -32.40 -7.54 -34.21
C TYR A 313 -33.20 -7.01 -33.03
N ASP A 314 -33.03 -7.65 -31.87
CA ASP A 314 -33.77 -7.31 -30.66
C ASP A 314 -32.85 -6.89 -29.50
N HIS A 315 -33.04 -5.66 -29.04
CA HIS A 315 -32.31 -5.06 -27.92
C HIS A 315 -32.82 -5.52 -26.54
N THR A 316 -34.02 -6.13 -26.45
CA THR A 316 -34.67 -6.43 -25.14
C THR A 316 -33.85 -7.42 -24.30
N SER A 317 -33.15 -8.35 -24.94
CA SER A 317 -32.38 -9.41 -24.29
C SER A 317 -31.18 -8.93 -23.46
N HIS A 318 -30.70 -7.72 -23.73
CA HIS A 318 -29.46 -7.23 -23.13
C HIS A 318 -29.52 -5.83 -22.54
N ALA A 319 -30.59 -5.06 -22.77
CA ALA A 319 -30.77 -3.72 -22.22
C ALA A 319 -30.84 -3.72 -20.68
N LEU A 320 -30.34 -2.64 -20.07
CA LEU A 320 -30.50 -2.36 -18.64
C LEU A 320 -31.43 -1.16 -18.43
N PRO A 321 -32.15 -1.06 -17.30
CA PRO A 321 -33.03 0.08 -17.05
C PRO A 321 -32.27 1.41 -17.00
N ARG A 322 -32.82 2.46 -17.62
CA ARG A 322 -32.21 3.81 -17.66
C ARG A 322 -31.72 4.32 -16.30
N PRO A 323 -32.50 4.22 -15.19
CA PRO A 323 -32.02 4.69 -13.89
C PRO A 323 -30.78 3.93 -13.37
N VAL A 324 -30.61 2.66 -13.76
CA VAL A 324 -29.42 1.88 -13.42
C VAL A 324 -28.23 2.34 -14.25
N LEU A 325 -28.44 2.61 -15.53
CA LEU A 325 -27.40 3.11 -16.44
C LEU A 325 -26.90 4.49 -16.03
N ASP A 326 -27.81 5.40 -15.69
CA ASP A 326 -27.45 6.74 -15.19
C ASP A 326 -26.62 6.64 -13.91
N ALA A 327 -26.99 5.72 -13.00
CA ALA A 327 -26.24 5.47 -11.78
C ALA A 327 -24.82 4.92 -12.04
N ILE A 328 -24.62 4.07 -13.06
CA ILE A 328 -23.29 3.47 -13.35
C ILE A 328 -22.44 4.28 -14.34
N LYS A 329 -23.01 5.26 -15.04
CA LYS A 329 -22.30 6.14 -16.00
C LYS A 329 -21.01 6.76 -15.42
N PRO A 330 -20.94 7.19 -14.14
CA PRO A 330 -19.70 7.68 -13.53
C PRO A 330 -18.55 6.65 -13.52
N VAL A 331 -18.84 5.35 -13.49
CA VAL A 331 -17.82 4.29 -13.59
C VAL A 331 -17.19 4.31 -14.97
N PHE A 332 -18.00 4.39 -16.03
CA PHE A 332 -17.52 4.47 -17.40
C PHE A 332 -16.76 5.78 -17.67
N ASN A 333 -17.25 6.92 -17.19
CA ASN A 333 -16.50 8.19 -17.24
C ASN A 333 -15.11 8.07 -16.59
N ASN A 334 -15.00 7.35 -15.48
CA ASN A 334 -13.73 7.15 -14.79
C ASN A 334 -12.78 6.16 -15.47
N LEU A 335 -13.32 5.19 -16.20
CA LEU A 335 -12.55 4.16 -16.91
C LEU A 335 -12.15 4.61 -18.32
N CYS A 336 -13.04 5.33 -19.01
CA CYS A 336 -12.97 5.67 -20.43
C CYS A 336 -12.69 7.17 -20.63
N SER A 337 -11.89 7.79 -19.76
CA SER A 337 -11.51 9.20 -19.91
C SER A 337 -10.32 9.33 -20.84
N ARG A 338 -10.41 10.24 -21.83
CA ARG A 338 -9.29 10.64 -22.70
C ARG A 338 -8.23 11.48 -21.96
N GLU A 339 -8.55 11.99 -20.77
CA GLU A 339 -7.63 12.83 -20.00
C GLU A 339 -6.46 12.01 -19.43
N ARG A 340 -5.24 12.52 -19.60
CA ARG A 340 -4.04 12.02 -18.92
C ARG A 340 -4.15 12.28 -17.42
N LYS A 341 -4.74 11.35 -16.67
CA LYS A 341 -4.75 11.41 -15.21
C LYS A 341 -3.36 11.08 -14.65
N GLU A 342 -2.90 11.87 -13.70
CA GLU A 342 -1.64 11.64 -12.98
C GLU A 342 -1.75 10.40 -12.08
N ILE A 343 -0.69 9.59 -11.97
CA ILE A 343 -0.69 8.44 -11.08
C ILE A 343 -0.59 8.99 -9.65
N LYS A 344 -1.68 8.97 -8.89
CA LYS A 344 -1.66 9.42 -7.49
C LYS A 344 -1.50 8.25 -6.53
N LYS A 345 -0.65 8.45 -5.53
CA LYS A 345 -0.45 7.53 -4.42
C LYS A 345 -1.68 7.57 -3.50
N ILE A 346 -2.34 6.43 -3.35
CA ILE A 346 -3.34 6.20 -2.30
C ILE A 346 -2.59 5.63 -1.09
N GLU A 347 -2.88 6.16 0.10
CA GLU A 347 -2.32 5.75 1.37
C GLU A 347 -3.32 4.89 2.16
N ASP A 348 -2.83 3.86 2.85
CA ASP A 348 -3.63 3.09 3.80
C ASP A 348 -4.16 3.98 4.94
N LEU A 349 -5.42 3.75 5.35
CA LEU A 349 -6.09 4.54 6.36
C LEU A 349 -5.38 4.46 7.73
N ASN A 350 -4.92 3.27 8.10
CA ASN A 350 -4.22 3.09 9.37
C ASN A 350 -2.84 3.77 9.32
N HIS A 351 -2.10 3.62 8.22
CA HIS A 351 -0.83 4.30 7.99
C HIS A 351 -0.99 5.82 8.05
N PHE A 352 -1.97 6.36 7.32
CA PHE A 352 -2.24 7.79 7.30
C PHE A 352 -2.61 8.31 8.69
N SER A 353 -3.45 7.58 9.45
CA SER A 353 -3.77 7.96 10.83
C SER A 353 -2.53 7.94 11.74
N LYS A 354 -1.60 6.99 11.57
CA LYS A 354 -0.35 6.93 12.35
C LYS A 354 0.54 8.16 12.11
N ARG A 355 0.43 8.83 10.95
CA ARG A 355 1.13 10.09 10.70
C ARG A 355 0.67 11.20 11.65
N MET A 356 -0.62 11.25 12.00
CA MET A 356 -1.14 12.18 13.02
C MET A 356 -0.43 11.97 14.35
N LYS A 357 -0.42 10.73 14.84
CA LYS A 357 0.30 10.38 16.08
C LYS A 357 1.76 10.79 16.03
N ARG A 358 2.48 10.42 14.96
CA ARG A 358 3.92 10.70 14.83
C ARG A 358 4.22 12.19 14.71
N GLY A 359 3.37 12.96 14.03
CA GLY A 359 3.46 14.42 13.95
C GLY A 359 3.31 15.05 15.33
N LEU A 360 2.28 14.66 16.08
CA LEU A 360 2.04 15.15 17.45
C LEU A 360 3.17 14.76 18.43
N GLU A 361 3.70 13.53 18.33
CA GLU A 361 4.85 13.08 19.11
C GLU A 361 6.13 13.88 18.78
N THR A 362 6.28 14.29 17.52
CA THR A 362 7.41 15.13 17.08
C THR A 362 7.29 16.54 17.66
N ILE A 363 6.13 17.19 17.53
CA ILE A 363 5.87 18.48 18.16
C ILE A 363 6.08 18.42 19.68
N LYS A 364 5.58 17.37 20.33
CA LYS A 364 5.78 17.15 21.78
C LYS A 364 7.25 17.03 22.16
N ARG A 365 8.07 16.35 21.34
CA ARG A 365 9.51 16.21 21.59
C ARG A 365 10.25 17.53 21.39
N GLU A 366 9.94 18.26 20.32
CA GLU A 366 10.58 19.54 19.97
C GLU A 366 10.24 20.66 20.97
N HIS A 367 9.00 20.69 21.45
CA HIS A 367 8.51 21.70 22.39
C HIS A 367 8.52 21.22 23.85
N GLY A 368 8.93 19.97 24.12
CA GLY A 368 8.80 19.34 25.44
C GLY A 368 9.53 20.07 26.57
N ARG A 369 10.62 20.77 26.24
CA ARG A 369 11.43 21.57 27.19
C ARG A 369 11.15 23.07 27.11
N LYS A 370 10.41 23.54 26.10
CA LYS A 370 10.09 24.96 25.91
C LYS A 370 8.80 25.31 26.67
N LYS A 371 8.76 26.50 27.24
CA LYS A 371 7.51 27.08 27.76
C LYS A 371 6.74 27.67 26.58
N LEU A 372 5.44 27.41 26.54
CA LEU A 372 4.52 28.08 25.63
C LEU A 372 4.15 29.46 26.18
N SER A 373 3.33 30.22 25.46
CA SER A 373 2.89 31.57 25.87
C SER A 373 2.20 31.61 27.24
N ASP A 374 1.68 30.49 27.73
CA ASP A 374 1.09 30.36 29.06
C ASP A 374 2.08 29.94 30.16
N GLY A 375 3.39 29.99 29.90
CA GLY A 375 4.44 29.65 30.87
C GLY A 375 4.54 28.16 31.21
N LYS A 376 3.75 27.30 30.55
CA LYS A 376 3.70 25.84 30.77
C LYS A 376 4.29 25.07 29.59
N THR A 377 4.81 23.86 29.85
CA THR A 377 5.34 22.97 28.79
C THR A 377 4.22 22.31 28.01
N ILE A 378 4.46 21.95 26.74
CA ILE A 378 3.41 21.40 25.85
C ILE A 378 2.73 20.12 26.38
N GLY A 379 3.43 19.36 27.23
CA GLY A 379 2.93 18.14 27.87
C GLY A 379 2.24 18.40 29.22
N GLY A 380 1.72 17.33 29.83
CA GLY A 380 1.09 17.38 31.16
C GLY A 380 -0.40 17.05 31.16
N LYS A 381 -1.01 17.05 32.35
CA LYS A 381 -2.44 16.81 32.54
C LYS A 381 -3.24 17.85 31.76
N ASN A 382 -4.28 17.41 31.04
CA ASN A 382 -5.13 18.25 30.19
C ASN A 382 -4.40 19.03 29.08
N ARG A 383 -3.18 18.61 28.70
CA ARG A 383 -2.42 19.16 27.54
C ARG A 383 -2.11 18.05 26.53
N LEU A 384 -1.01 18.14 25.78
CA LEU A 384 -0.59 17.14 24.80
C LEU A 384 0.02 15.89 25.48
N SER A 385 -0.79 15.20 26.27
CA SER A 385 -0.46 13.93 26.93
C SER A 385 -0.44 12.78 25.91
N VAL A 386 0.18 11.65 26.27
CA VAL A 386 0.16 10.43 25.43
C VAL A 386 -1.27 9.99 25.15
N HIS A 387 -2.13 10.05 26.17
CA HIS A 387 -3.57 9.76 26.06
C HIS A 387 -4.27 10.66 25.04
N ASN A 388 -4.06 11.97 25.10
CA ASN A 388 -4.69 12.91 24.17
C ASN A 388 -4.18 12.75 22.73
N ILE A 389 -2.89 12.43 22.54
CA ILE A 389 -2.34 12.10 21.22
C ILE A 389 -3.05 10.87 20.63
N LEU A 390 -3.18 9.80 21.42
CA LEU A 390 -3.87 8.59 20.97
C LEU A 390 -5.35 8.85 20.66
N ARG A 391 -6.04 9.63 21.51
CA ARG A 391 -7.44 10.00 21.29
C ARG A 391 -7.60 10.79 19.99
N LEU A 392 -6.75 11.79 19.72
CA LEU A 392 -6.76 12.54 18.46
C LEU A 392 -6.52 11.62 17.25
N GLN A 393 -5.55 10.70 17.33
CA GLN A 393 -5.28 9.73 16.28
C GLN A 393 -6.50 8.83 16.02
N MET A 394 -7.14 8.31 17.07
CA MET A 394 -8.29 7.41 16.95
C MET A 394 -9.52 8.13 16.38
N THR A 395 -9.80 9.35 16.84
CA THR A 395 -10.88 10.18 16.29
C THR A 395 -10.62 10.50 14.82
N PHE A 396 -9.37 10.80 14.45
CA PHE A 396 -8.98 11.04 13.06
C PHE A 396 -9.16 9.79 12.19
N ALA A 397 -8.68 8.63 12.66
CA ALA A 397 -8.87 7.35 11.97
C ALA A 397 -10.36 6.99 11.78
N SER A 398 -11.20 7.28 12.77
CA SER A 398 -12.65 7.08 12.70
C SER A 398 -13.30 8.00 11.66
N THR A 399 -12.92 9.28 11.68
CA THR A 399 -13.42 10.31 10.75
C THR A 399 -13.10 9.96 9.31
N ILE A 400 -11.85 9.57 9.03
CA ILE A 400 -11.45 9.18 7.68
C ILE A 400 -12.22 7.94 7.23
N ARG A 401 -12.35 6.92 8.08
CA ARG A 401 -13.14 5.72 7.74
C ARG A 401 -14.59 6.04 7.42
N LYS A 402 -15.20 6.98 8.14
CA LYS A 402 -16.59 7.39 7.95
C LYS A 402 -16.81 8.18 6.66
N PHE A 403 -15.91 9.10 6.33
CA PHE A 403 -16.10 10.05 5.24
C PHE A 403 -15.22 9.82 4.01
N LYS A 404 -14.50 8.69 3.90
CA LYS A 404 -13.57 8.38 2.79
C LYS A 404 -14.15 8.42 1.36
N HIS A 405 -15.46 8.52 1.21
CA HIS A 405 -16.15 8.56 -0.08
C HIS A 405 -16.57 9.98 -0.50
N ASP A 406 -16.42 10.97 0.38
CA ASP A 406 -16.78 12.36 0.12
C ASP A 406 -15.66 13.28 0.63
N LEU A 407 -14.94 13.93 -0.29
CA LEU A 407 -13.79 14.75 0.03
C LEU A 407 -14.16 15.98 0.86
N ASP A 408 -15.33 16.57 0.62
CA ASP A 408 -15.78 17.76 1.33
C ASP A 408 -16.19 17.43 2.75
N LEU A 409 -16.95 16.34 2.96
CA LEU A 409 -17.27 15.84 4.29
C LEU A 409 -16.01 15.37 5.04
N LEU A 410 -15.07 14.75 4.34
CA LEU A 410 -13.80 14.33 4.92
C LEU A 410 -12.96 15.53 5.37
N PHE A 411 -12.89 16.58 4.56
CA PHE A 411 -12.19 17.82 4.89
C PHE A 411 -12.84 18.50 6.11
N LYS A 412 -14.15 18.73 6.06
CA LYS A 412 -14.90 19.35 7.16
C LYS A 412 -14.80 18.53 8.44
N GLY A 413 -15.05 17.22 8.38
CA GLY A 413 -14.99 16.32 9.52
C GLY A 413 -13.58 16.25 10.14
N SER A 414 -12.53 16.30 9.32
CA SER A 414 -11.13 16.26 9.79
C SER A 414 -10.76 17.54 10.53
N TRP A 415 -11.14 18.71 10.01
CA TRP A 415 -10.94 20.01 10.67
C TRP A 415 -11.81 20.20 11.91
N ALA A 416 -13.02 19.64 11.92
CA ALA A 416 -13.88 19.67 13.09
C ALA A 416 -13.23 19.04 14.34
N ILE A 417 -12.35 18.05 14.18
CA ILE A 417 -11.60 17.48 15.30
C ILE A 417 -10.76 18.55 16.01
N PHE A 418 -10.08 19.41 15.23
CA PHE A 418 -9.28 20.50 15.78
C PHE A 418 -10.16 21.55 16.42
N TRP A 419 -11.22 21.98 15.72
CA TRP A 419 -12.10 23.05 16.20
C TRP A 419 -12.93 22.65 17.42
N HIS A 420 -13.35 21.38 17.54
CA HIS A 420 -13.94 20.87 18.78
C HIS A 420 -13.00 20.99 19.98
N LYS A 421 -11.69 20.81 19.78
CA LYS A 421 -10.71 21.00 20.86
C LYS A 421 -10.43 22.46 21.18
N TYR A 422 -10.65 23.34 20.21
CA TYR A 422 -10.48 24.79 20.33
C TYR A 422 -11.70 25.48 20.97
N SER A 423 -12.89 24.94 20.71
CA SER A 423 -14.17 25.46 21.16
C SER A 423 -14.25 25.56 22.68
N THR A 424 -14.78 26.69 23.17
CA THR A 424 -15.10 26.90 24.58
C THR A 424 -16.58 27.26 24.72
N ASN A 425 -17.08 27.36 25.96
CA ASN A 425 -18.46 27.81 26.19
C ASN A 425 -18.66 29.27 25.75
N ASP A 426 -17.64 30.10 25.91
CA ASP A 426 -17.67 31.51 25.51
C ASP A 426 -17.42 31.73 24.00
N ASP A 427 -16.73 30.79 23.34
CA ASP A 427 -16.36 30.86 21.93
C ASP A 427 -16.62 29.50 21.25
N PRO A 428 -17.91 29.14 21.00
CA PRO A 428 -18.27 27.86 20.40
C PRO A 428 -17.92 27.83 18.91
N ARG A 429 -17.02 26.91 18.50
CA ARG A 429 -16.52 26.78 17.12
C ARG A 429 -16.97 25.48 16.48
N HIS A 430 -18.13 25.50 15.81
CA HIS A 430 -18.75 24.32 15.20
C HIS A 430 -19.09 24.48 13.71
N ASP A 431 -18.47 25.44 13.02
CA ASP A 431 -18.76 25.80 11.61
C ASP A 431 -18.54 24.63 10.62
N TYR A 432 -17.64 23.71 10.95
CA TYR A 432 -17.32 22.53 10.14
C TYR A 432 -18.19 21.31 10.48
N CYS A 433 -19.19 21.48 11.35
CA CYS A 433 -19.97 20.39 11.91
C CYS A 433 -21.33 20.20 11.26
N SER A 434 -21.83 18.97 11.32
CA SER A 434 -23.25 18.66 11.09
C SER A 434 -23.88 18.22 12.40
N ILE A 435 -25.18 18.47 12.51
CA ILE A 435 -26.01 18.01 13.63
C ILE A 435 -25.99 16.49 13.81
N ASP A 436 -25.70 15.72 12.76
CA ASP A 436 -25.70 14.26 12.83
C ASP A 436 -24.68 13.71 13.84
N TRP A 437 -23.57 14.42 14.03
CA TRP A 437 -22.42 13.93 14.80
C TRP A 437 -21.81 14.93 15.78
N CYS A 438 -22.20 16.20 15.76
CA CYS A 438 -21.75 17.18 16.75
C CYS A 438 -22.71 17.23 17.95
N GLY A 439 -22.17 17.03 19.15
CA GLY A 439 -22.94 17.08 20.40
C GLY A 439 -23.49 18.47 20.73
N TYR A 440 -22.71 19.52 20.44
CA TYR A 440 -23.15 20.90 20.66
C TYR A 440 -24.30 21.30 19.73
N LEU A 441 -24.21 20.99 18.43
CA LEU A 441 -25.31 21.30 17.50
C LEU A 441 -26.60 20.53 17.85
N LYS A 442 -26.47 19.30 18.37
CA LYS A 442 -27.61 18.56 18.92
C LYS A 442 -28.19 19.24 20.14
N SER A 443 -27.35 19.69 21.07
CA SER A 443 -27.81 20.36 22.28
C SER A 443 -28.48 21.70 21.98
N VAL A 444 -28.00 22.44 20.97
CA VAL A 444 -28.66 23.67 20.48
C VAL A 444 -30.05 23.36 19.90
N ARG A 445 -30.19 22.30 19.09
CA ARG A 445 -31.51 21.88 18.57
C ARG A 445 -32.45 21.42 19.69
N ASP A 446 -31.94 20.60 20.60
CA ASP A 446 -32.72 19.97 21.67
C ASP A 446 -32.89 20.89 22.88
N LYS A 447 -32.30 22.10 22.84
CA LYS A 447 -32.26 23.08 23.94
C LYS A 447 -31.76 22.49 25.26
N THR A 448 -30.76 21.61 25.19
CA THR A 448 -30.11 21.01 26.36
C THR A 448 -28.78 21.69 26.68
N PRO A 449 -28.35 21.71 27.96
CA PRO A 449 -27.06 22.28 28.33
C PRO A 449 -25.90 21.46 27.76
N TYR A 450 -24.83 22.15 27.34
CA TYR A 450 -23.62 21.53 26.82
C TYR A 450 -22.38 22.23 27.36
N ASP A 451 -21.39 21.44 27.78
CA ASP A 451 -20.16 21.95 28.37
C ASP A 451 -18.91 21.51 27.59
N HIS A 452 -18.13 22.48 27.14
CA HIS A 452 -16.88 22.30 26.40
C HIS A 452 -15.67 21.94 27.27
N THR A 453 -15.74 22.12 28.59
CA THR A 453 -14.57 21.97 29.49
C THR A 453 -13.93 20.59 29.44
N SER A 454 -14.74 19.54 29.28
CA SER A 454 -14.31 18.13 29.32
C SER A 454 -13.37 17.72 28.17
N HIS A 455 -13.41 18.46 27.05
CA HIS A 455 -12.70 18.07 25.84
C HIS A 455 -11.79 19.16 25.27
N ALA A 456 -11.91 20.42 25.70
CA ALA A 456 -11.07 21.51 25.26
C ALA A 456 -9.57 21.31 25.62
N LEU A 457 -8.68 21.83 24.77
CA LEU A 457 -7.24 21.91 25.05
C LEU A 457 -6.81 23.39 25.11
N PRO A 458 -5.76 23.74 25.88
CA PRO A 458 -5.29 25.12 25.95
C PRO A 458 -4.88 25.66 24.58
N ARG A 459 -5.26 26.92 24.27
CA ARG A 459 -4.95 27.59 22.99
C ARG A 459 -3.46 27.48 22.59
N PRO A 460 -2.48 27.71 23.50
CA PRO A 460 -1.07 27.57 23.12
C PRO A 460 -0.66 26.17 22.67
N VAL A 461 -1.33 25.12 23.17
CA VAL A 461 -1.09 23.74 22.73
C VAL A 461 -1.69 23.52 21.34
N LEU A 462 -2.88 24.05 21.10
CA LEU A 462 -3.56 23.95 19.80
C LEU A 462 -2.80 24.67 18.70
N ASP A 463 -2.30 25.87 18.98
CA ASP A 463 -1.45 26.63 18.05
C ASP A 463 -0.18 25.86 17.70
N ALA A 464 0.45 25.21 18.68
CA ALA A 464 1.65 24.39 18.46
C ALA A 464 1.39 23.14 17.61
N ILE A 465 0.21 22.52 17.70
CA ILE A 465 -0.12 21.30 16.92
C ILE A 465 -0.82 21.59 15.59
N LYS A 466 -1.33 22.81 15.37
CA LYS A 466 -2.00 23.23 14.14
C LYS A 466 -1.21 22.90 12.86
N PRO A 467 0.13 23.00 12.81
CA PRO A 467 0.91 22.60 11.63
C PRO A 467 0.71 21.13 11.21
N VAL A 468 0.47 20.22 12.17
CA VAL A 468 0.19 18.80 11.87
C VAL A 468 -1.16 18.67 11.17
N PHE A 469 -2.17 19.42 11.61
CA PHE A 469 -3.48 19.46 10.95
C PHE A 469 -3.41 20.12 9.57
N ASN A 470 -2.67 21.23 9.42
CA ASN A 470 -2.44 21.85 8.11
C ASN A 470 -1.87 20.85 7.09
N ASN A 471 -0.89 20.04 7.51
CA ASN A 471 -0.27 19.05 6.62
C ASN A 471 -1.22 17.88 6.29
N LEU A 472 -1.88 17.30 7.29
CA LEU A 472 -2.67 16.07 7.10
C LEU A 472 -4.10 16.31 6.64
N CYS A 473 -4.70 17.44 6.99
CA CYS A 473 -6.10 17.79 6.68
C CYS A 473 -6.21 18.73 5.46
N SER A 474 -5.14 18.90 4.68
CA SER A 474 -5.21 19.57 3.38
C SER A 474 -6.01 18.71 2.39
N ARG A 475 -6.65 19.33 1.40
CA ARG A 475 -7.40 18.59 0.36
C ARG A 475 -6.47 17.64 -0.40
N GLU A 476 -5.25 18.09 -0.70
CA GLU A 476 -4.22 17.29 -1.37
C GLU A 476 -3.85 16.06 -0.54
N SER A 477 -3.72 16.21 0.78
CA SER A 477 -3.44 15.09 1.69
C SER A 477 -4.60 14.13 1.83
N LEU A 478 -5.82 14.64 1.95
CA LEU A 478 -7.02 13.83 2.12
C LEU A 478 -7.40 13.07 0.85
N THR A 479 -7.11 13.61 -0.34
CA THR A 479 -7.32 12.86 -1.60
C THR A 479 -6.54 11.55 -1.66
N ARG A 480 -5.44 11.43 -0.89
CA ARG A 480 -4.66 10.18 -0.81
C ARG A 480 -5.35 9.08 -0.02
N VAL A 481 -6.37 9.38 0.78
CA VAL A 481 -7.09 8.38 1.58
C VAL A 481 -8.53 8.14 1.10
N MET A 482 -8.93 8.81 0.02
CA MET A 482 -10.23 8.61 -0.61
C MET A 482 -10.35 7.17 -1.13
N ASP A 483 -11.50 6.54 -0.86
CA ASP A 483 -11.84 5.18 -1.26
C ASP A 483 -10.87 4.07 -0.78
N ALA A 484 -9.97 4.37 0.15
CA ALA A 484 -9.02 3.39 0.67
C ALA A 484 -9.74 2.24 1.41
N SER A 485 -9.22 1.02 1.25
CA SER A 485 -9.76 -0.19 1.91
C SER A 485 -9.41 -0.21 3.41
N THR A 486 -10.23 -0.89 4.20
CA THR A 486 -10.15 -0.93 5.68
C THR A 486 -9.58 -2.25 6.22
N ASN A 487 -9.18 -3.18 5.37
CA ASN A 487 -8.77 -4.50 5.83
C ASN A 487 -7.41 -4.40 6.50
N GLY A 488 -7.35 -4.77 7.80
CA GLY A 488 -6.18 -4.73 8.67
C GLY A 488 -5.01 -5.63 8.28
N ILE A 489 -4.91 -6.01 7.00
CA ILE A 489 -3.67 -6.48 6.41
C ILE A 489 -2.84 -5.23 6.20
N CYS A 490 -1.99 -4.94 7.17
CA CYS A 490 -0.88 -4.02 6.99
C CYS A 490 -0.17 -4.42 5.68
N CYS A 491 -0.03 -3.45 4.77
CA CYS A 491 0.54 -3.55 3.42
C CYS A 491 -0.48 -3.92 2.32
N TYR A 492 -0.33 -3.30 1.14
CA TYR A 492 -0.97 -3.65 -0.14
C TYR A 492 -2.33 -3.01 -0.47
N SER A 493 -2.34 -1.68 -0.57
CA SER A 493 -3.09 -1.03 -1.66
C SER A 493 -2.29 0.14 -2.19
N TYR A 494 -1.20 -0.16 -2.90
CA TYR A 494 -0.51 0.84 -3.71
C TYR A 494 -0.76 0.58 -5.19
N TYR A 495 -1.05 1.69 -5.85
CA TYR A 495 -1.23 1.89 -7.29
C TYR A 495 -2.51 1.29 -7.88
N VAL A 496 -3.39 2.18 -8.36
CA VAL A 496 -3.88 2.28 -9.75
C VAL A 496 -4.97 3.37 -9.74
N GLN A 497 -4.57 4.64 -9.71
CA GLN A 497 -5.38 5.64 -10.38
C GLN A 497 -4.98 5.60 -11.86
N THR A 498 -5.89 5.10 -12.69
CA THR A 498 -5.88 5.24 -14.17
C THR A 498 -4.75 4.52 -14.93
N ILE A 499 -4.68 3.19 -14.83
CA ILE A 499 -3.74 2.38 -15.62
C ILE A 499 -4.30 1.87 -16.96
N SER A 500 -5.57 2.10 -17.32
CA SER A 500 -6.03 1.69 -18.66
C SER A 500 -5.44 2.51 -19.81
N PHE A 501 -5.33 3.84 -19.68
CA PHE A 501 -4.89 4.69 -20.79
C PHE A 501 -3.39 5.06 -20.76
N LYS A 502 -2.79 5.23 -19.58
CA LYS A 502 -1.48 5.87 -19.46
C LYS A 502 -0.27 4.97 -19.74
N ILE A 503 -0.40 3.65 -19.54
CA ILE A 503 0.68 2.71 -19.92
C ILE A 503 0.71 2.52 -21.44
N TRP A 504 -0.44 2.62 -22.10
CA TRP A 504 -0.57 2.30 -23.51
C TRP A 504 0.01 3.38 -24.43
N SER A 505 -0.15 4.67 -24.09
CA SER A 505 0.51 5.79 -24.82
C SER A 505 2.02 5.93 -24.55
N LEU A 506 2.61 5.07 -23.74
CA LEU A 506 4.07 5.03 -23.47
C LEU A 506 4.71 3.76 -24.03
N LEU A 507 3.91 2.86 -24.60
CA LEU A 507 4.36 1.65 -25.30
C LEU A 507 4.34 1.83 -26.82
N TYR A 508 3.82 2.96 -27.32
CA TYR A 508 3.85 3.40 -28.70
C TYR A 508 4.04 4.91 -28.76
#